data_AF-A0A9D2E371-F1
#
_entry.id   AF-A0A9D2E371-F1
#
_cell.length_a   1.000
_cell.length_b   1.000
_cell.length_c   1.000
_cell.angle_alpha   90.00
_cell.angle_beta   90.00
_cell.angle_gamma   90.00
#
_symmetry.space_group_name_H-M   'P 1'
#
loop_
_entity.id
_entity.type
_entity.pdbx_description
1 polymer ?
#
loop_
_entity_poly.entity_id
_entity_poly.type
_entity_poly.pdbx_seq_one_letter_code
_entity_poly.pdbx_strand_id
1 'polypeptide(L)'
;MSMKQYEFWFVVGSQFLYGPEVLETVAARAAEMTEALNASGNLPCKLIYKVTAKTNKEITDVVREANYDPACAGIITWCHTFSPSKMWINGLAALQKPWCHLATQYNRTIPNEEIDMDFMNLNQAAHGDREHGFIGARLRAPRKVIAGYWQDEAVQDRLGDWMR
;
A
#
# COMPACT_ATOMS: atom_id res chain seq x y z
N MET A 1 -24.92 -6.09 6.87
CA MET A 1 -23.94 -7.10 6.42
C MET A 1 -22.93 -7.30 7.53
N SER A 2 -22.43 -8.52 7.74
CA SER A 2 -21.35 -8.76 8.70
C SER A 2 -20.05 -8.20 8.14
N MET A 3 -19.26 -7.49 8.95
CA MET A 3 -17.99 -6.90 8.53
C MET A 3 -17.02 -7.91 7.91
N LYS A 4 -17.13 -9.19 8.28
CA LYS A 4 -16.37 -10.31 7.72
C LYS A 4 -16.64 -10.58 6.22
N GLN A 5 -17.68 -9.98 5.64
CA GLN A 5 -18.03 -10.12 4.22
C GLN A 5 -17.33 -9.08 3.33
N TYR A 6 -16.77 -8.03 3.93
CA TYR A 6 -16.00 -7.03 3.21
C TYR A 6 -14.52 -7.39 3.16
N GLU A 7 -13.81 -6.79 2.22
CA GLU A 7 -12.37 -6.85 2.08
C GLU A 7 -11.79 -5.46 1.82
N PHE A 8 -10.54 -5.28 2.22
CA PHE A 8 -9.74 -4.11 1.89
C PHE A 8 -8.63 -4.52 0.95
N TRP A 9 -8.34 -3.68 -0.04
CA TRP A 9 -7.36 -4.00 -1.07
C TRP A 9 -6.02 -3.34 -0.79
N PHE A 10 -4.97 -4.14 -0.70
CA PHE A 10 -3.61 -3.66 -0.55
C PHE A 10 -2.96 -3.48 -1.93
N VAL A 11 -2.64 -2.22 -2.25
CA VAL A 11 -2.07 -1.79 -3.53
C VAL A 11 -0.69 -1.20 -3.29
N VAL A 12 0.34 -1.82 -3.86
CA VAL A 12 1.73 -1.42 -3.64
C VAL A 12 2.24 -0.59 -4.80
N GLY A 13 2.88 0.54 -4.53
CA GLY A 13 3.47 1.41 -5.56
C GLY A 13 4.91 1.06 -5.90
N SER A 14 5.23 1.02 -7.19
CA SER A 14 6.60 0.91 -7.71
C SER A 14 6.72 1.57 -9.12
N GLN A 15 7.78 1.24 -9.87
CA GLN A 15 7.97 1.58 -11.29
C GLN A 15 8.88 0.56 -12.00
N PHE A 16 8.80 0.49 -13.33
CA PHE A 16 9.57 -0.49 -14.12
C PHE A 16 11.09 -0.30 -14.10
N LEU A 17 11.58 0.89 -13.76
CA LEU A 17 13.01 1.21 -13.79
C LEU A 17 13.85 0.36 -12.82
N TYR A 18 13.22 -0.28 -11.82
CA TYR A 18 13.93 -1.15 -10.87
C TYR A 18 14.20 -2.58 -11.40
N GLY A 19 13.66 -2.94 -12.55
CA GLY A 19 13.84 -4.28 -13.12
C GLY A 19 12.96 -5.36 -12.49
N PRO A 20 12.85 -6.53 -13.15
CA PRO A 20 11.92 -7.59 -12.78
C PRO A 20 12.19 -8.19 -11.40
N GLU A 21 13.46 -8.45 -11.06
CA GLU A 21 13.84 -9.08 -9.77
C GLU A 21 13.43 -8.24 -8.55
N VAL A 22 13.66 -6.92 -8.60
CA VAL A 22 13.20 -5.99 -7.56
C VAL A 22 11.67 -6.00 -7.48
N LEU A 23 10.98 -6.02 -8.62
CA LEU A 23 9.52 -6.02 -8.67
C LEU A 23 8.90 -7.33 -8.16
N GLU A 24 9.56 -8.46 -8.39
CA GLU A 24 9.19 -9.77 -7.82
C GLU A 24 9.37 -9.78 -6.30
N THR A 25 10.49 -9.23 -5.82
CA THR A 25 10.74 -9.08 -4.37
C THR A 25 9.69 -8.19 -3.70
N VAL A 26 9.35 -7.04 -4.30
CA VAL A 26 8.30 -6.16 -3.79
C VAL A 26 6.95 -6.88 -3.74
N ALA A 27 6.60 -7.64 -4.77
CA ALA A 27 5.35 -8.40 -4.82
C ALA A 27 5.30 -9.51 -3.76
N ALA A 28 6.40 -10.24 -3.57
CA ALA A 28 6.52 -11.28 -2.54
C ALA A 28 6.33 -10.71 -1.13
N ARG A 29 7.01 -9.60 -0.83
CA ARG A 29 6.91 -8.89 0.45
C ARG A 29 5.50 -8.35 0.71
N ALA A 30 4.85 -7.81 -0.33
CA ALA A 30 3.48 -7.32 -0.22
C ALA A 30 2.48 -8.44 0.12
N ALA A 31 2.66 -9.62 -0.49
CA ALA A 31 1.87 -10.81 -0.18
C ALA A 31 2.11 -11.28 1.26
N GLU A 32 3.38 -11.43 1.66
CA GLU A 32 3.76 -11.83 3.02
C GLU A 32 3.19 -10.87 4.09
N MET A 33 3.35 -9.57 3.90
CA MET A 33 2.79 -8.55 4.80
C MET A 33 1.28 -8.70 4.94
N THR A 34 0.59 -8.95 3.82
CA THR A 34 -0.87 -9.13 3.82
C THR A 34 -1.28 -10.40 4.57
N GLU A 35 -0.58 -11.51 4.36
CA GLU A 35 -0.83 -12.76 5.09
C GLU A 35 -0.61 -12.60 6.60
N ALA A 36 0.52 -12.02 6.99
CA ALA A 36 0.84 -11.80 8.40
C ALA A 36 -0.11 -10.78 9.07
N LEU A 37 -0.52 -9.71 8.38
CA LEU A 37 -1.52 -8.76 8.88
C LEU A 37 -2.90 -9.43 9.05
N ASN A 38 -3.31 -10.30 8.13
CA ASN A 38 -4.54 -11.08 8.28
C ASN A 38 -4.46 -12.09 9.44
N ALA A 39 -3.30 -12.71 9.63
CA ALA A 39 -3.06 -13.68 10.71
C ALA A 39 -2.97 -13.04 12.10
N SER A 40 -2.72 -11.73 12.19
CA SER A 40 -2.62 -11.00 13.46
C SER A 40 -3.88 -11.08 14.32
N GLY A 41 -5.06 -11.25 13.70
CA GLY A 41 -6.36 -11.16 14.38
C GLY A 41 -6.82 -9.74 14.71
N ASN A 42 -6.00 -8.72 14.44
CA ASN A 42 -6.28 -7.32 14.77
C ASN A 42 -7.14 -6.61 13.70
N LEU A 43 -7.19 -7.16 12.48
CA LEU A 43 -8.00 -6.63 11.39
C LEU A 43 -9.45 -7.18 11.45
N PRO A 44 -10.48 -6.32 11.29
CA PRO A 44 -11.88 -6.75 11.38
C PRO A 44 -12.36 -7.56 10.17
N CYS A 45 -11.64 -7.49 9.05
CA CYS A 45 -11.90 -8.22 7.82
C CYS A 45 -10.62 -8.39 6.99
N LYS A 46 -10.72 -9.09 5.86
CA LYS A 46 -9.53 -9.50 5.09
C LYS A 46 -8.88 -8.31 4.39
N LEU A 47 -7.56 -8.25 4.46
CA LEU A 47 -6.71 -7.47 3.58
C LEU A 47 -6.27 -8.34 2.40
N ILE A 48 -6.40 -7.86 1.16
CA ILE A 48 -6.11 -8.62 -0.06
C ILE A 48 -5.06 -7.90 -0.88
N TYR A 49 -3.89 -8.50 -1.08
CA TYR A 49 -2.89 -7.96 -2.02
C TYR A 49 -3.42 -8.07 -3.45
N LYS A 50 -3.46 -6.93 -4.15
CA LYS A 50 -3.99 -6.85 -5.52
C LYS A 50 -2.90 -6.74 -6.57
N VAL A 51 -1.99 -5.79 -6.38
CA VAL A 51 -1.00 -5.46 -7.40
C VAL A 51 0.14 -4.66 -6.79
N THR A 52 1.34 -4.90 -7.32
CA THR A 52 2.42 -3.92 -7.30
C THR A 52 2.26 -3.09 -8.55
N ALA A 53 1.75 -1.87 -8.46
CA ALA A 53 1.46 -1.05 -9.63
C ALA A 53 2.70 -0.28 -10.10
N LYS A 54 2.99 -0.33 -11.40
CA LYS A 54 4.15 0.30 -12.05
C LYS A 54 3.75 1.36 -13.08
N THR A 55 2.46 1.45 -13.42
CA THR A 55 1.92 2.34 -14.45
C THR A 55 0.61 3.00 -14.04
N ASN A 56 0.28 4.10 -14.70
CA ASN A 56 -1.03 4.76 -14.58
C ASN A 56 -2.18 3.81 -14.94
N LYS A 57 -2.01 2.96 -15.96
CA LYS A 57 -3.04 2.01 -16.39
C LYS A 57 -3.33 0.98 -15.29
N GLU A 58 -2.32 0.35 -14.71
CA GLU A 58 -2.50 -0.64 -13.62
C GLU A 58 -3.19 0.01 -12.41
N ILE A 59 -2.79 1.23 -12.03
CA ILE A 59 -3.41 1.96 -10.91
C ILE A 59 -4.88 2.28 -11.23
N THR A 60 -5.16 2.78 -12.43
CA THR A 60 -6.53 3.10 -12.84
C THR A 60 -7.41 1.86 -12.93
N ASP A 61 -6.84 0.73 -13.37
CA ASP A 61 -7.55 -0.53 -13.49
C ASP A 61 -7.92 -1.11 -12.12
N VAL A 62 -6.98 -1.19 -11.18
CA VAL A 62 -7.28 -1.67 -9.83
C VAL A 62 -8.28 -0.77 -9.10
N VAL A 63 -8.23 0.55 -9.31
CA VAL A 63 -9.24 1.47 -8.75
C VAL A 63 -10.62 1.24 -9.37
N ARG A 64 -10.69 1.03 -10.69
CA ARG A 64 -11.97 0.74 -11.36
C ARG A 64 -12.59 -0.54 -10.83
N GLU A 65 -11.79 -1.59 -10.68
CA GLU A 65 -12.21 -2.84 -10.08
C GLU A 65 -12.67 -2.64 -8.63
N ALA A 66 -11.89 -1.91 -7.81
CA ALA A 66 -12.24 -1.62 -6.42
C ALA A 66 -13.59 -0.89 -6.31
N ASN A 67 -13.84 0.10 -7.17
CA ASN A 67 -15.10 0.83 -7.19
C ASN A 67 -16.30 -0.07 -7.54
N TYR A 68 -16.11 -1.01 -8.47
CA TYR A 68 -17.17 -1.88 -8.96
C TYR A 68 -17.49 -3.02 -7.97
N ASP A 69 -16.50 -3.50 -7.24
CA ASP A 69 -16.68 -4.62 -6.31
C ASP A 69 -17.45 -4.19 -5.05
N PRO A 70 -18.63 -4.77 -4.78
CA PRO A 70 -19.40 -4.46 -3.58
C PRO A 70 -18.74 -5.00 -2.29
N ALA A 71 -17.86 -6.00 -2.37
CA ALA A 71 -17.12 -6.52 -1.23
C ALA A 71 -15.90 -5.64 -0.87
N CYS A 72 -15.37 -4.86 -1.82
CA CYS A 72 -14.29 -3.92 -1.55
C CYS A 72 -14.80 -2.71 -0.74
N ALA A 73 -14.40 -2.63 0.52
CA ALA A 73 -14.79 -1.55 1.44
C ALA A 73 -13.80 -0.38 1.44
N GLY A 74 -12.59 -0.56 0.90
CA GLY A 74 -11.55 0.47 0.85
C GLY A 74 -10.25 -0.04 0.26
N ILE A 75 -9.35 0.88 -0.06
CA ILE A 75 -7.99 0.56 -0.50
C ILE A 75 -6.97 1.05 0.51
N ILE A 76 -5.89 0.28 0.66
CA ILE A 76 -4.72 0.61 1.45
C ILE A 76 -3.53 0.67 0.49
N THR A 77 -2.86 1.82 0.42
CA THR A 77 -1.69 2.01 -0.43
C THR A 77 -0.41 2.07 0.38
N TRP A 78 0.66 1.52 -0.20
CA TRP A 78 2.03 1.63 0.32
C TRP A 78 3.00 1.74 -0.86
N CYS A 79 3.82 2.79 -0.92
CA CYS A 79 4.85 2.90 -1.94
C CYS A 79 6.16 2.26 -1.44
N HIS A 80 6.31 0.94 -1.62
CA HIS A 80 7.52 0.21 -1.22
C HIS A 80 8.78 0.81 -1.86
N THR A 81 8.72 1.10 -3.15
CA THR A 81 9.76 1.84 -3.86
C THR A 81 9.24 3.23 -4.25
N PHE A 82 10.09 4.07 -4.86
CA PHE A 82 9.61 5.34 -5.39
C PHE A 82 8.69 5.06 -6.60
N SER A 83 7.42 5.46 -6.47
CA SER A 83 6.37 5.34 -7.49
C SER A 83 5.94 6.74 -7.93
N PRO A 84 6.33 7.19 -9.13
CA PRO A 84 6.03 8.55 -9.60
C PRO A 84 4.55 8.94 -9.45
N SER A 85 4.28 9.95 -8.64
CA SER A 85 2.93 10.32 -8.21
C SER A 85 1.98 10.70 -9.34
N LYS A 86 2.49 11.19 -10.47
CA LYS A 86 1.67 11.48 -11.65
C LYS A 86 0.93 10.25 -12.18
N MET A 87 1.46 9.05 -11.97
CA MET A 87 0.78 7.81 -12.38
C MET A 87 -0.50 7.56 -11.58
N TRP A 88 -0.57 8.08 -10.34
CA TRP A 88 -1.68 7.88 -9.44
C TRP A 88 -2.85 8.85 -9.65
N ILE A 89 -2.65 9.93 -10.44
CA ILE A 89 -3.64 11.01 -10.58
C ILE A 89 -5.00 10.48 -11.02
N ASN A 90 -5.05 9.72 -12.11
CA ASN A 90 -6.32 9.26 -12.68
C ASN A 90 -7.02 8.25 -11.76
N GLY A 91 -6.26 7.31 -11.18
CA GLY A 91 -6.80 6.36 -10.23
C GLY A 91 -7.36 7.07 -8.99
N LEU A 92 -6.57 7.91 -8.32
CA LEU A 92 -7.02 8.60 -7.10
C LEU A 92 -8.17 9.58 -7.36
N ALA A 93 -8.21 10.24 -8.52
CA ALA A 93 -9.32 11.12 -8.89
C ALA A 93 -10.62 10.34 -9.17
N ALA A 94 -10.52 9.09 -9.64
CA ALA A 94 -11.66 8.22 -9.91
C ALA A 94 -12.07 7.37 -8.70
N LEU A 95 -11.28 7.32 -7.64
CA LEU A 95 -11.51 6.45 -6.49
C LEU A 95 -12.76 6.90 -5.71
N GLN A 96 -13.70 5.97 -5.53
CA GLN A 96 -14.96 6.19 -4.80
C GLN A 96 -15.00 5.47 -3.46
N LYS A 97 -13.98 4.65 -3.16
CA LYS A 97 -13.85 3.91 -1.91
C LYS A 97 -12.91 4.66 -0.94
N PRO A 98 -13.10 4.52 0.39
CA PRO A 98 -12.16 5.02 1.38
C PRO A 98 -10.71 4.59 1.09
N TRP A 99 -9.77 5.51 1.35
CA TRP A 99 -8.35 5.31 1.11
C TRP A 99 -7.53 5.50 2.40
N CYS A 100 -6.71 4.50 2.73
CA CYS A 100 -5.65 4.61 3.71
C CYS A 100 -4.28 4.57 3.03
N HIS A 101 -3.42 5.53 3.36
CA HIS A 101 -2.02 5.52 3.01
C HIS A 101 -1.21 4.98 4.20
N LEU A 102 -0.65 3.78 4.06
CA LEU A 102 0.19 3.12 5.05
C LEU A 102 1.66 3.43 4.75
N ALA A 103 2.21 4.43 5.43
CA ALA A 103 3.61 4.82 5.36
C ALA A 103 4.45 3.90 6.26
N THR A 104 4.87 2.77 5.70
CA THR A 104 5.57 1.69 6.40
C THR A 104 6.86 1.27 5.67
N GLN A 105 7.61 0.37 6.27
CA GLN A 105 8.82 -0.24 5.68
C GLN A 105 8.80 -1.73 5.98
N TYR A 106 9.23 -2.56 5.01
CA TYR A 106 9.24 -4.02 5.19
C TYR A 106 10.15 -4.46 6.35
N ASN A 107 11.33 -3.86 6.47
CA ASN A 107 12.28 -4.11 7.55
C ASN A 107 12.05 -3.13 8.72
N ARG A 108 12.20 -3.63 9.95
CA ARG A 108 12.11 -2.80 11.16
C ARG A 108 13.33 -1.92 11.35
N THR A 109 14.51 -2.49 11.11
CA THR A 109 15.81 -1.84 11.36
C THR A 109 16.60 -1.74 10.08
N ILE A 110 17.50 -0.75 10.03
CA ILE A 110 18.47 -0.61 8.97
C ILE A 110 19.57 -1.68 9.21
N PRO A 111 19.91 -2.52 8.22
CA PRO A 111 20.99 -3.49 8.35
C PRO A 111 22.34 -2.77 8.19
N ASN A 112 22.85 -2.17 9.28
CA ASN A 112 24.00 -1.26 9.23
C ASN A 112 25.27 -1.87 8.60
N GLU A 113 25.46 -3.19 8.71
CA GLU A 113 26.64 -3.88 8.19
C GLU A 113 26.46 -4.37 6.74
N GLU A 114 25.23 -4.54 6.29
CA GLU A 114 24.89 -5.16 4.98
C GLU A 114 24.26 -4.16 4.00
N ILE A 115 23.94 -2.94 4.44
CA ILE A 115 23.28 -1.94 3.61
C ILE A 115 24.16 -1.54 2.42
N ASP A 116 23.60 -1.68 1.23
CA ASP A 116 24.21 -1.28 -0.03
C ASP A 116 23.21 -0.54 -0.94
N MET A 117 23.60 -0.28 -2.19
CA MET A 117 22.75 0.44 -3.15
C MET A 117 21.55 -0.39 -3.60
N ASP A 118 21.64 -1.72 -3.62
CA ASP A 118 20.52 -2.59 -3.98
C ASP A 118 19.45 -2.55 -2.89
N PHE A 119 19.88 -2.60 -1.63
CA PHE A 119 19.01 -2.36 -0.48
C PHE A 119 18.33 -0.99 -0.57
N MET A 120 19.08 0.06 -0.87
CA MET A 120 18.55 1.43 -0.94
C MET A 120 17.57 1.60 -2.11
N ASN A 121 17.81 0.96 -3.26
CA ASN A 121 16.88 0.97 -4.39
C ASN A 121 15.58 0.22 -4.09
N LEU A 122 15.63 -0.84 -3.28
CA LEU A 122 14.47 -1.64 -2.92
C LEU A 122 13.65 -1.01 -1.77
N ASN A 123 14.28 -0.53 -0.70
CA ASN A 123 13.62 -0.19 0.57
C ASN A 123 13.44 1.33 0.77
N GLN A 124 12.79 1.97 -0.20
CA GLN A 124 12.79 3.43 -0.31
C GLN A 124 11.44 4.10 -0.05
N ALA A 125 10.56 3.43 0.72
CA ALA A 125 9.29 3.98 1.15
C ALA A 125 9.42 5.33 1.88
N ALA A 126 10.54 5.57 2.56
CA ALA A 126 10.83 6.82 3.27
C ALA A 126 10.66 8.09 2.41
N HIS A 127 10.98 8.04 1.11
CA HIS A 127 10.69 9.14 0.16
C HIS A 127 9.59 8.79 -0.84
N GLY A 128 9.39 7.52 -1.20
CA GLY A 128 8.29 7.09 -2.05
C GLY A 128 6.92 7.50 -1.49
N ASP A 129 6.70 7.25 -0.20
CA ASP A 129 5.46 7.64 0.47
C ASP A 129 5.35 9.15 0.67
N ARG A 130 6.44 9.92 0.70
CA ARG A 130 6.36 11.40 0.76
C ARG A 130 5.86 11.98 -0.55
N GLU A 131 6.34 11.46 -1.68
CA GLU A 131 5.86 11.84 -3.01
C GLU A 131 4.39 11.45 -3.21
N HIS A 132 3.99 10.24 -2.77
CA HIS A 132 2.59 9.82 -2.73
C HIS A 132 1.75 10.69 -1.77
N GLY A 133 2.37 11.12 -0.68
CA GLY A 133 1.89 12.13 0.24
C GLY A 133 1.52 13.43 -0.48
N PHE A 134 2.43 13.95 -1.32
CA PHE A 134 2.19 15.19 -2.07
C PHE A 134 0.97 15.09 -2.98
N ILE A 135 0.81 14.01 -3.76
CA ILE A 135 -0.30 13.95 -4.74
C ILE A 135 -1.66 13.87 -4.08
N GLY A 136 -1.78 13.13 -2.97
CA GLY A 136 -3.04 13.09 -2.21
C GLY A 136 -3.41 14.47 -1.66
N ALA A 137 -2.44 15.23 -1.13
CA ALA A 137 -2.67 16.60 -0.68
C ALA A 137 -3.01 17.55 -1.86
N ARG A 138 -2.30 17.43 -2.98
CA ARG A 138 -2.50 18.26 -4.18
C ARG A 138 -3.87 18.06 -4.82
N LEU A 139 -4.41 16.84 -4.79
CA LEU A 139 -5.75 16.50 -5.25
C LEU A 139 -6.83 16.82 -4.22
N ARG A 140 -6.46 17.16 -2.98
CA ARG A 140 -7.38 17.29 -1.83
C ARG A 140 -8.18 16.01 -1.60
N ALA A 141 -7.56 14.86 -1.85
CA ALA A 141 -8.20 13.56 -1.70
C ALA A 141 -8.40 13.24 -0.20
N PRO A 142 -9.61 12.83 0.22
CA PRO A 142 -9.83 12.36 1.59
C PRO A 142 -9.06 11.07 1.81
N ARG A 143 -8.19 11.03 2.81
CA ARG A 143 -7.42 9.84 3.14
C ARG A 143 -7.05 9.77 4.62
N LYS A 144 -6.94 8.54 5.12
CA LYS A 144 -6.24 8.25 6.38
C LYS A 144 -4.74 8.10 6.09
N VAL A 145 -3.89 8.56 7.01
CA VAL A 145 -2.45 8.25 6.99
C VAL A 145 -2.11 7.52 8.27
N ILE A 146 -1.49 6.35 8.15
CA ILE A 146 -0.95 5.57 9.27
C ILE A 146 0.52 5.36 8.96
N ALA A 147 1.37 5.69 9.92
CA ALA A 147 2.82 5.56 9.80
C ALA A 147 3.35 4.69 10.95
N GLY A 148 4.30 3.82 10.65
CA GLY A 148 4.93 2.91 11.61
C GLY A 148 5.29 1.57 10.98
N TYR A 149 5.96 0.72 11.75
CA TYR A 149 6.33 -0.61 11.30
C TYR A 149 5.10 -1.53 11.23
N TRP A 150 4.92 -2.24 10.12
CA TRP A 150 3.67 -2.97 9.85
C TRP A 150 3.39 -4.11 10.83
N GLN A 151 4.42 -4.63 11.51
CA GLN A 151 4.24 -5.63 12.57
C GLN A 151 3.99 -5.03 13.96
N ASP A 152 4.10 -3.72 14.14
CA ASP A 152 3.80 -3.09 15.42
C ASP A 152 2.29 -3.17 15.69
N GLU A 153 1.90 -3.69 16.86
CA GLU A 153 0.50 -3.84 17.27
C GLU A 153 -0.27 -2.52 17.17
N ALA A 154 0.32 -1.41 17.61
CA ALA A 154 -0.29 -0.09 17.52
C ALA A 154 -0.57 0.37 16.06
N VAL A 155 0.18 -0.12 15.07
CA VAL A 155 -0.09 0.15 13.65
C VAL A 155 -1.25 -0.71 13.16
N GLN A 156 -1.27 -1.98 13.56
CA GLN A 156 -2.34 -2.93 13.22
C GLN A 156 -3.68 -2.51 13.82
N ASP A 157 -3.70 -2.07 15.07
CA ASP A 157 -4.90 -1.56 15.75
C ASP A 157 -5.45 -0.33 15.04
N ARG A 158 -4.59 0.63 14.68
CA ARG A 158 -5.00 1.82 13.93
C ARG A 158 -5.54 1.49 12.55
N LEU A 159 -5.00 0.47 11.89
CA LEU A 159 -5.52 -0.04 10.61
C LEU A 159 -6.88 -0.69 10.83
N GLY A 160 -7.00 -1.58 11.81
CA GLY A 160 -8.24 -2.25 12.17
C GLY A 160 -9.34 -1.26 12.54
N ASP A 161 -9.03 -0.23 13.33
CA ASP A 161 -9.96 0.85 13.70
C ASP A 161 -10.43 1.66 12.50
N TRP A 162 -9.56 1.92 11.53
CA TRP A 162 -9.95 2.62 10.30
C TRP A 162 -10.80 1.74 9.36
N MET A 163 -10.63 0.42 9.42
CA MET A 163 -11.39 -0.53 8.62
C MET A 163 -12.83 -0.75 9.13
N ARG A 164 -13.18 -0.31 10.35
CA ARG A 164 -14.52 -0.42 10.95
C ARG A 164 -15.40 0.78 10.60
#